data_AF-A0A847I4R8-F1
#
_entry.id   AF-A0A847I4R8-F1
#
_cell.length_a   1.000
_cell.length_b   1.000
_cell.length_c   1.000
_cell.angle_alpha   90.00
_cell.angle_beta   90.00
_cell.angle_gamma   90.00
#
_symmetry.space_group_name_H-M   'P 1'
#
loop_
_entity.id
_entity.type
_entity.pdbx_description
1 polymer ?
#
loop_
_entity_poly.entity_id
_entity_poly.type
_entity_poly.pdbx_seq_one_letter_code
_entity_poly.pdbx_strand_id
1 'polypeptide(L)'
;MTYDRIRLGASQSECRQLLDQDIFHSCNIGFSGSRQDAAGRTDAVVVLLGRDGVVGGKLQATVAPPRMPLVAPSALAPAPTFQLRGELDLVALSLAGAGPLDVLRAVLVELMDRPTNLSAEPARELVAAGIVRLMERWPNLTAAAQFADLADTLERVPSGGVARLGITAQNTFFLEYDG
;
A
#
# COMPACT_ATOMS: atom_id res chain seq x y z
N MET A 1 6.83 -13.92 -5.53
CA MET A 1 6.22 -12.57 -5.43
C MET A 1 7.30 -11.54 -5.68
N THR A 2 6.99 -10.50 -6.46
CA THR A 2 7.97 -9.48 -6.88
C THR A 2 8.40 -8.56 -5.73
N TYR A 3 7.56 -8.36 -4.72
CA TYR A 3 7.82 -7.48 -3.57
C TYR A 3 9.12 -7.80 -2.82
N ASP A 4 9.37 -9.08 -2.47
CA ASP A 4 10.53 -9.46 -1.66
C ASP A 4 11.86 -9.32 -2.44
N ARG A 5 11.79 -9.18 -3.77
CA ARG A 5 12.96 -8.94 -4.63
C ARG A 5 13.34 -7.46 -4.69
N ILE A 6 12.42 -6.56 -4.39
CA ILE A 6 12.63 -5.11 -4.42
C ILE A 6 13.35 -4.70 -3.14
N ARG A 7 14.46 -3.99 -3.30
CA ARG A 7 15.31 -3.52 -2.19
C ARG A 7 15.29 -2.00 -2.12
N LEU A 8 15.21 -1.46 -0.91
CA LEU A 8 15.43 -0.03 -0.69
C LEU A 8 16.87 0.34 -1.10
N GLY A 9 17.05 1.52 -1.67
CA GLY A 9 18.32 2.01 -2.20
C GLY A 9 18.73 1.41 -3.55
N ALA A 10 17.99 0.43 -4.09
CA ALA A 10 18.22 -0.05 -5.46
C ALA A 10 17.91 1.07 -6.47
N SER A 11 18.63 1.12 -7.57
CA SER A 11 18.35 2.10 -8.63
C SER A 11 17.03 1.80 -9.36
N GLN A 12 16.43 2.83 -9.97
CA GLN A 12 15.24 2.69 -10.81
C GLN A 12 15.41 1.63 -11.90
N SER A 13 16.59 1.57 -12.53
CA SER A 13 16.88 0.61 -13.61
C SER A 13 16.93 -0.83 -13.10
N GLU A 14 17.61 -1.08 -11.98
CA GLU A 14 17.64 -2.40 -11.33
C GLU A 14 16.23 -2.83 -10.90
N CYS A 15 15.47 -1.91 -10.29
CA CYS A 15 14.10 -2.19 -9.91
C CYS A 15 13.26 -2.57 -11.14
N ARG A 16 13.34 -1.79 -12.22
CA ARG A 16 12.58 -2.04 -13.46
C ARG A 16 12.89 -3.39 -14.11
N GLN A 17 14.12 -3.89 -14.01
CA GLN A 17 14.49 -5.22 -14.51
C GLN A 17 13.85 -6.37 -13.72
N LEU A 18 13.47 -6.12 -12.46
CA LEU A 18 12.80 -7.11 -11.60
C LEU A 18 11.28 -7.11 -11.77
N LEU A 19 10.72 -6.02 -12.30
CA LEU A 19 9.28 -5.84 -12.48
C LEU A 19 8.80 -6.47 -13.79
N ASP A 20 7.65 -7.13 -13.72
CA ASP A 20 6.93 -7.64 -14.89
C ASP A 20 6.27 -6.44 -15.60
N GLN A 21 6.72 -6.12 -16.81
CA GLN A 21 6.30 -4.90 -17.52
C GLN A 21 4.83 -4.94 -17.96
N ASP A 22 4.25 -6.14 -18.04
CA ASP A 22 2.82 -6.30 -18.37
C ASP A 22 1.92 -5.96 -17.18
N ILE A 23 2.50 -5.88 -15.97
CA ILE A 23 1.77 -5.70 -14.71
C ILE A 23 2.12 -4.36 -14.06
N PHE A 24 3.39 -3.98 -14.14
CA PHE A 24 3.89 -2.78 -13.51
C PHE A 24 3.96 -1.65 -14.51
N HIS A 25 3.31 -0.55 -14.16
CA HIS A 25 3.31 0.67 -14.93
C HIS A 25 4.06 1.77 -14.17
N SER A 26 4.78 2.61 -14.91
CA SER A 26 5.35 3.83 -14.36
C SER A 26 4.24 4.80 -13.98
N CYS A 27 4.41 5.47 -12.85
CA CYS A 27 3.58 6.57 -12.38
C CYS A 27 4.47 7.71 -11.85
N ASN A 28 3.88 8.86 -11.50
CA ASN A 28 4.63 10.06 -11.10
C ASN A 28 5.62 9.81 -9.95
N ILE A 29 5.30 8.85 -9.09
CA ILE A 29 6.00 8.55 -7.84
C ILE A 29 6.90 7.30 -7.92
N GLY A 30 6.89 6.60 -9.06
CA GLY A 30 7.67 5.38 -9.25
C GLY A 30 6.96 4.34 -10.11
N PHE A 31 6.70 3.17 -9.53
CA PHE A 31 6.07 2.05 -10.23
C PHE A 31 4.92 1.48 -9.42
N SER A 32 3.87 1.03 -10.10
CA SER A 32 2.74 0.37 -9.44
C SER A 32 2.17 -0.71 -10.34
N GLY A 33 1.76 -1.81 -9.74
CA GLY A 33 1.14 -2.93 -10.45
C GLY A 33 0.23 -3.72 -9.54
N SER A 34 -0.81 -4.32 -10.13
CA SER A 34 -1.69 -5.23 -9.41
C SER A 34 -1.92 -6.49 -10.23
N ARG A 35 -2.03 -7.63 -9.55
CA ARG A 35 -2.37 -8.92 -10.15
C ARG A 35 -3.54 -9.50 -9.38
N GLN A 36 -4.56 -9.96 -10.11
CA GLN A 36 -5.63 -10.75 -9.55
C GLN A 36 -5.45 -12.21 -9.97
N ASP A 37 -5.60 -13.15 -9.04
CA ASP A 37 -5.57 -14.58 -9.35
C ASP A 37 -6.98 -15.14 -9.65
N ALA A 38 -7.04 -16.40 -10.07
CA ALA A 38 -8.30 -17.08 -10.39
C ALA A 38 -9.22 -17.27 -9.17
N ALA A 39 -8.67 -17.19 -7.95
CA ALA A 39 -9.45 -17.24 -6.71
C ALA A 39 -10.00 -15.87 -6.31
N GLY A 40 -9.75 -14.82 -7.11
CA GLY A 40 -10.21 -13.47 -6.86
C GLY A 40 -9.34 -12.68 -5.89
N ARG A 41 -8.21 -13.23 -5.41
CA ARG A 41 -7.26 -12.51 -4.58
C ARG A 41 -6.52 -11.48 -5.44
N THR A 42 -6.43 -10.25 -4.95
CA THR A 42 -5.65 -9.19 -5.58
C THR A 42 -4.42 -8.88 -4.75
N ASP A 43 -3.25 -8.95 -5.39
CA ASP A 43 -1.98 -8.47 -4.85
C ASP A 43 -1.57 -7.20 -5.60
N ALA A 44 -1.49 -6.08 -4.88
CA ALA A 44 -1.03 -4.79 -5.38
C ALA A 44 0.34 -4.44 -4.78
N VAL A 45 1.23 -3.89 -5.60
CA VAL A 45 2.55 -3.43 -5.19
C VAL A 45 2.78 -2.02 -5.73
N VAL A 46 3.26 -1.14 -4.87
CA VAL A 46 3.71 0.21 -5.23
C VAL A 46 5.15 0.39 -4.78
N VAL A 47 5.97 0.94 -5.66
CA VAL A 47 7.36 1.28 -5.44
C VAL A 47 7.49 2.79 -5.56
N LEU A 48 8.00 3.40 -4.50
CA LEU A 48 8.26 4.83 -4.41
C LEU A 48 9.72 5.10 -4.75
N LEU A 49 9.96 6.02 -5.67
CA LEU A 49 11.29 6.48 -6.03
C LEU A 49 11.60 7.80 -5.31
N GLY A 50 12.81 7.90 -4.76
CA GLY A 50 13.38 9.15 -4.28
C GLY A 50 13.74 10.09 -5.44
N ARG A 51 14.15 11.32 -5.10
CA ARG A 51 14.52 12.36 -6.09
C ARG A 51 15.73 11.99 -6.95
N ASP A 52 16.60 11.15 -6.43
CA ASP A 52 17.78 10.59 -7.08
C ASP A 52 17.48 9.34 -7.92
N GLY A 53 16.21 8.94 -8.01
CA GLY A 53 15.79 7.76 -8.77
C GLY A 53 16.14 6.44 -8.10
N VAL A 54 16.44 6.44 -6.80
CA VAL A 54 16.59 5.19 -6.03
C VAL A 54 15.26 4.80 -5.39
N VAL A 55 15.08 3.52 -5.09
CA VAL A 55 13.89 3.02 -4.39
C VAL A 55 13.92 3.52 -2.95
N GLY A 56 13.09 4.52 -2.67
CA GLY A 56 12.89 5.08 -1.33
C GLY A 56 11.77 4.39 -0.56
N GLY A 57 10.91 3.62 -1.22
CA GLY A 57 9.86 2.89 -0.53
C GLY A 57 9.27 1.74 -1.34
N LYS A 58 8.72 0.75 -0.64
CA LYS A 58 7.94 -0.33 -1.25
C LYS A 58 6.74 -0.65 -0.35
N LEU A 59 5.58 -0.80 -0.97
CA LEU A 59 4.30 -1.06 -0.33
C LEU A 59 3.63 -2.22 -1.05
N GLN A 60 3.02 -3.13 -0.31
CA GLN A 60 2.22 -4.21 -0.84
C GLN A 60 0.90 -4.29 -0.08
N ALA A 61 -0.19 -4.31 -0.84
CA ALA A 61 -1.51 -4.62 -0.32
C ALA A 61 -2.00 -5.94 -0.94
N THR A 62 -2.60 -6.79 -0.13
CA THR A 62 -3.23 -8.04 -0.54
C THR A 62 -4.66 -8.01 -0.03
N VAL A 63 -5.63 -8.24 -0.92
CA VAL A 63 -7.03 -8.49 -0.54
C VAL A 63 -7.43 -9.86 -1.05
N ALA A 64 -8.04 -10.66 -0.17
CA ALA A 64 -8.60 -11.95 -0.55
C ALA A 64 -10.10 -11.97 -0.25
N PRO A 65 -10.91 -12.56 -1.15
CA PRO A 65 -12.35 -12.64 -0.93
C PRO A 65 -12.66 -13.50 0.30
N PRO A 66 -13.84 -13.29 0.91
CA PRO A 66 -14.24 -14.06 2.07
C PRO A 66 -14.30 -15.54 1.74
N ARG A 67 -13.64 -16.35 2.57
CA ARG A 67 -13.72 -17.81 2.46
C ARG A 67 -15.11 -18.24 2.93
N MET A 68 -15.94 -18.73 2.02
CA MET A 68 -17.23 -19.30 2.41
C MET A 68 -16.99 -20.49 3.36
N PRO A 69 -17.58 -20.50 4.56
CA PRO A 69 -17.54 -21.68 5.40
C PRO A 69 -18.35 -22.80 4.72
N LEU A 70 -17.74 -23.97 4.55
CA LEU A 70 -18.41 -25.18 4.00
C LEU A 70 -19.64 -25.60 4.81
N VAL A 71 -19.75 -25.17 6.07
CA VAL A 71 -20.83 -25.53 7.00
C VAL A 71 -21.09 -24.38 7.99
N ALA A 72 -21.94 -23.41 7.65
CA ALA A 72 -22.60 -22.56 8.64
C ALA A 72 -23.81 -21.82 8.04
N PRO A 73 -25.02 -21.97 8.62
CA PRO A 73 -26.12 -21.07 8.41
C PRO A 73 -25.97 -19.89 9.39
N SER A 74 -25.37 -18.78 8.97
CA SER A 74 -25.43 -17.54 9.75
C SER A 74 -25.44 -16.32 8.83
N ALA A 75 -26.29 -15.35 9.17
CA ALA A 75 -26.73 -14.25 8.31
C ALA A 75 -25.69 -13.12 8.08
N LEU A 76 -24.43 -13.30 8.49
CA LEU A 76 -23.33 -12.41 8.13
C LEU A 76 -22.36 -13.14 7.20
N ALA A 77 -22.26 -12.65 5.96
CA ALA A 77 -21.18 -13.05 5.07
C ALA A 77 -19.82 -12.73 5.74
N PRO A 78 -18.80 -13.60 5.61
CA PRO A 78 -17.47 -13.26 6.10
C PRO A 78 -16.97 -11.98 5.42
N ALA A 79 -16.21 -11.16 6.13
CA ALA A 79 -15.53 -10.01 5.54
C ALA A 79 -14.34 -10.48 4.68
N PRO A 80 -13.96 -9.72 3.63
CA PRO A 80 -12.69 -9.97 2.93
C PRO A 80 -11.52 -9.84 3.91
N THR A 81 -10.46 -10.62 3.71
CA THR A 81 -9.22 -10.44 4.48
C THR A 81 -8.31 -9.47 3.74
N PHE A 82 -7.65 -8.57 4.47
CA PHE A 82 -6.76 -7.59 3.89
C PHE A 82 -5.42 -7.55 4.64
N GLN A 83 -4.33 -7.43 3.89
CA GLN A 83 -3.00 -7.23 4.45
C GLN A 83 -2.30 -6.09 3.73
N LEU A 84 -1.72 -5.16 4.48
CA LEU A 84 -0.80 -4.15 3.98
C LEU A 84 0.54 -4.36 4.68
N ARG A 85 1.62 -4.31 3.91
CA ARG A 85 2.98 -4.24 4.42
C ARG A 85 3.79 -3.22 3.65
N GLY A 86 4.71 -2.53 4.32
CA GLY A 86 5.48 -1.47 3.71
C GLY A 86 6.79 -1.20 4.42
N GLU A 87 7.78 -0.80 3.63
CA GLU A 87 9.09 -0.34 4.10
C GLU A 87 9.42 0.96 3.36
N LEU A 88 9.84 1.99 4.09
CA LEU A 88 10.17 3.32 3.58
C LEU A 88 11.53 3.76 4.14
N ASP A 89 12.45 4.17 3.28
CA ASP A 89 13.65 4.90 3.64
C ASP A 89 13.30 6.38 3.78
N LEU A 90 13.24 6.85 5.03
CA LEU A 90 12.85 8.24 5.31
C LEU A 90 13.89 9.25 4.80
N VAL A 91 15.16 8.87 4.65
CA VAL A 91 16.18 9.79 4.09
C VAL A 91 15.98 9.93 2.58
N ALA A 92 15.86 8.81 1.87
CA ALA A 92 15.67 8.80 0.42
C ALA A 92 14.39 9.54 0.00
N LEU A 93 13.34 9.43 0.82
CA LEU A 93 12.07 10.12 0.60
C LEU A 93 12.03 11.56 1.15
N SER A 94 13.13 12.06 1.75
CA SER A 94 13.18 13.40 2.36
C SER A 94 12.13 13.61 3.48
N LEU A 95 11.85 12.55 4.24
CA LEU A 95 10.92 12.48 5.37
C LEU A 95 11.64 12.24 6.72
N ALA A 96 12.97 12.37 6.75
CA ALA A 96 13.75 12.19 7.97
C ALA A 96 13.33 13.19 9.05
N GLY A 97 13.04 12.68 10.25
CA GLY A 97 12.57 13.49 11.38
C GLY A 97 11.06 13.77 11.40
N ALA A 98 10.31 13.34 10.36
CA ALA A 98 8.85 13.40 10.37
C ALA A 98 8.26 12.37 11.36
N GLY A 99 7.15 12.71 11.99
CA GLY A 99 6.40 11.77 12.82
C GLY A 99 5.74 10.67 11.97
N PRO A 100 5.41 9.49 12.54
CA PRO A 100 4.77 8.40 11.81
C PRO A 100 3.54 8.81 11.01
N LEU A 101 2.70 9.68 11.58
CA LEU A 101 1.47 10.12 10.94
C LEU A 101 1.74 11.07 9.77
N ASP A 102 2.77 11.91 9.88
CA ASP A 102 3.18 12.82 8.81
C ASP A 102 3.81 12.05 7.65
N VAL A 103 4.58 10.99 7.94
CA VAL A 103 5.09 10.05 6.92
C VAL A 103 3.93 9.41 6.15
N LEU A 104 2.92 8.88 6.85
CA LEU A 104 1.76 8.25 6.20
C LEU A 104 0.95 9.24 5.36
N ARG A 105 0.75 10.47 5.86
CA ARG A 105 0.10 11.54 5.11
C ARG A 105 0.87 11.91 3.84
N ALA A 106 2.18 12.07 3.94
CA ALA A 106 3.02 12.37 2.78
C ALA A 106 2.90 11.26 1.73
N VAL A 107 3.01 9.99 2.14
CA VAL A 107 2.84 8.85 1.25
C VAL A 107 1.44 8.81 0.62
N LEU A 108 0.38 9.10 1.38
CA LEU A 108 -0.98 9.17 0.82
C LEU A 108 -1.11 10.27 -0.24
N VAL A 109 -0.58 11.46 0.01
CA VAL A 109 -0.61 12.55 -0.96
C VAL A 109 0.08 12.13 -2.26
N GLU A 110 1.27 11.53 -2.16
CA GLU A 110 1.99 10.99 -3.31
C GLU A 110 1.18 9.89 -4.04
N LEU A 111 0.59 8.96 -3.29
CA LEU A 111 -0.25 7.88 -3.83
C LEU A 111 -1.56 8.36 -4.43
N MET A 112 -2.03 9.57 -4.13
CA MET A 112 -3.27 10.15 -4.65
C MET A 112 -3.02 11.26 -5.69
N ASP A 113 -1.78 11.67 -5.92
CA ASP A 113 -1.47 12.67 -6.95
C ASP A 113 -1.89 12.17 -8.34
N ARG A 114 -2.56 13.01 -9.14
CA ARG A 114 -3.30 12.56 -10.31
C ARG A 114 -2.43 11.69 -11.24
N PRO A 115 -2.84 10.44 -11.53
CA PRO A 115 -2.04 9.56 -12.34
C PRO A 115 -1.92 10.10 -13.77
N THR A 116 -0.71 10.09 -14.30
CA THR A 116 -0.47 10.23 -15.75
C THR A 116 -0.85 8.97 -16.53
N ASN A 117 -1.05 7.84 -15.83
CA ASN A 117 -1.38 6.54 -16.41
C ASN A 117 -2.49 5.85 -15.58
N LEU A 118 -3.67 5.67 -16.17
CA LEU A 118 -4.85 5.09 -15.52
C LEU A 118 -4.67 3.61 -15.14
N SER A 119 -3.83 2.85 -15.85
CA SER A 119 -3.61 1.42 -15.54
C SER A 119 -2.92 1.18 -14.19
N ALA A 120 -2.28 2.20 -13.62
CA ALA A 120 -1.60 2.17 -12.32
C ALA A 120 -2.55 2.41 -11.12
N GLU A 121 -3.74 2.91 -11.38
CA GLU A 121 -4.68 3.44 -10.40
C GLU A 121 -5.15 2.38 -9.38
N PRO A 122 -5.57 1.15 -9.77
CA PRO A 122 -6.13 0.19 -8.80
C PRO A 122 -5.12 -0.27 -7.73
N ALA A 123 -3.84 -0.35 -8.09
CA ALA A 123 -2.79 -0.75 -7.15
C ALA A 123 -2.54 0.34 -6.10
N ARG A 124 -2.51 1.60 -6.56
CA ARG A 124 -2.28 2.77 -5.70
C ARG A 124 -3.45 2.99 -4.75
N GLU A 125 -4.68 2.92 -5.26
CA GLU A 125 -5.88 3.07 -4.45
C GLU A 125 -5.95 2.00 -3.34
N LEU A 126 -5.63 0.74 -3.66
CA LEU A 126 -5.68 -0.33 -2.67
C LEU A 126 -4.66 -0.13 -1.55
N VAL A 127 -3.44 0.30 -1.90
CA VAL A 127 -2.40 0.66 -0.92
C VAL A 127 -2.82 1.90 -0.12
N ALA A 128 -3.36 2.93 -0.78
CA ALA A 128 -3.81 4.15 -0.13
C ALA A 128 -4.95 3.86 0.87
N ALA A 129 -5.94 3.07 0.48
CA ALA A 129 -7.03 2.64 1.38
C ALA A 129 -6.50 1.89 2.61
N GLY A 130 -5.50 1.01 2.43
CA GLY A 130 -4.81 0.36 3.54
C GLY A 130 -4.13 1.36 4.48
N ILE A 131 -3.45 2.38 3.94
CA ILE A 131 -2.81 3.42 4.76
C ILE A 131 -3.84 4.26 5.51
N VAL A 132 -4.98 4.60 4.87
CA VAL A 132 -6.09 5.30 5.54
C VAL A 132 -6.59 4.48 6.73
N ARG A 133 -6.83 3.17 6.56
CA ARG A 133 -7.24 2.28 7.66
C ARG A 133 -6.21 2.20 8.78
N LEU A 134 -4.93 2.20 8.41
CA LEU A 134 -3.83 2.22 9.37
C LEU A 134 -3.85 3.54 10.16
N MET A 135 -4.05 4.69 9.49
CA MET A 135 -4.15 6.00 10.11
C MET A 135 -5.37 6.13 11.06
N GLU A 136 -6.50 5.51 10.73
CA GLU A 136 -7.70 5.48 11.60
C GLU A 136 -7.46 4.78 12.95
N ARG A 137 -6.33 4.10 13.13
CA ARG A 137 -5.92 3.54 14.43
C ARG A 137 -5.42 4.59 15.42
N TRP A 138 -5.10 5.80 14.96
CA TRP A 138 -4.78 6.88 15.89
C TRP A 138 -6.03 7.47 16.52
N PRO A 139 -6.05 7.66 17.85
CA PRO A 139 -7.20 8.24 18.53
C PRO A 139 -7.49 9.64 17.99
N ASN A 140 -8.79 9.91 17.76
CA ASN A 140 -9.32 11.17 17.24
C ASN A 140 -8.98 11.51 15.77
N LEU A 141 -8.47 10.55 14.98
CA LEU A 141 -8.24 10.75 13.56
C LEU A 141 -9.32 10.06 12.71
N THR A 142 -10.16 10.86 12.05
CA THR A 142 -11.07 10.38 11.00
C THR A 142 -10.47 10.71 9.64
N ALA A 143 -9.64 9.80 9.10
CA ALA A 143 -8.93 10.00 7.85
C ALA A 143 -9.80 9.73 6.61
N ALA A 144 -10.71 8.75 6.64
CA ALA A 144 -11.52 8.38 5.47
C ALA A 144 -12.31 9.55 4.86
N ALA A 145 -12.84 10.46 5.69
CA ALA A 145 -13.58 11.62 5.22
C ALA A 145 -12.75 12.60 4.35
N GLN A 146 -11.42 12.55 4.44
CA GLN A 146 -10.51 13.39 3.67
C GLN A 146 -10.18 12.79 2.30
N PHE A 147 -10.51 11.52 2.07
CA PHE A 147 -10.19 10.77 0.85
C PHE A 147 -11.46 10.17 0.25
N ALA A 148 -12.41 11.04 -0.12
CA ALA A 148 -13.71 10.64 -0.68
C ALA A 148 -13.57 9.78 -1.95
N ASP A 149 -12.53 10.04 -2.75
CA ASP A 149 -12.23 9.28 -3.97
C ASP A 149 -11.87 7.80 -3.69
N LEU A 150 -11.53 7.45 -2.44
CA LEU A 150 -11.23 6.08 -2.03
C LEU A 150 -12.45 5.34 -1.44
N ALA A 151 -13.66 5.92 -1.45
CA ALA A 151 -14.82 5.34 -0.78
C ALA A 151 -15.07 3.87 -1.17
N ASP A 152 -15.16 3.58 -2.46
CA ASP A 152 -15.40 2.22 -2.98
C ASP A 152 -14.27 1.25 -2.61
N THR A 153 -13.02 1.73 -2.63
CA THR A 153 -11.86 0.91 -2.28
C THR A 153 -11.79 0.67 -0.77
N LEU A 154 -12.19 1.64 0.06
CA LEU A 154 -12.26 1.53 1.51
C LEU A 154 -13.33 0.53 1.98
N GLU A 155 -14.40 0.32 1.22
CA GLU A 155 -15.37 -0.74 1.51
C GLU A 155 -14.77 -2.15 1.41
N ARG A 156 -13.73 -2.30 0.59
CA ARG A 156 -13.00 -3.57 0.40
C ARG A 156 -11.94 -3.81 1.46
N VAL A 157 -11.61 -2.80 2.27
CA VAL A 157 -10.60 -2.88 3.33
C VAL A 157 -11.31 -2.82 4.70
N PRO A 158 -11.29 -3.91 5.49
CA PRO A 158 -11.97 -3.97 6.78
C PRO A 158 -11.57 -2.84 7.73
N SER A 159 -12.52 -2.32 8.52
CA SER A 159 -12.32 -1.31 9.56
C SER A 159 -12.20 -1.97 10.95
N GLY A 160 -11.10 -2.68 11.20
CA GLY A 160 -10.96 -3.40 12.48
C GLY A 160 -9.64 -4.13 12.68
N GLY A 161 -8.70 -3.98 11.74
CA GLY A 161 -7.46 -4.72 11.74
C GLY A 161 -6.45 -4.30 12.80
N VAL A 162 -5.38 -5.07 12.87
CA VAL A 162 -4.22 -4.83 13.72
C VAL A 162 -3.20 -4.03 12.91
N ALA A 163 -2.81 -2.86 13.41
CA ALA A 163 -1.74 -2.06 12.83
C ALA A 163 -0.44 -2.20 13.61
N ARG A 164 0.69 -2.27 12.90
CA ARG A 164 2.03 -2.15 13.48
C ARG A 164 2.84 -1.14 12.71
N LEU A 165 3.59 -0.33 13.45
CA LEU A 165 4.46 0.68 12.89
C LEU A 165 5.73 0.75 13.71
N GLY A 166 6.82 1.12 13.06
CA GLY A 166 8.03 1.47 13.76
C GLY A 166 9.09 2.04 12.85
N ILE A 167 10.16 2.50 13.48
CA ILE A 167 11.34 3.03 12.80
C ILE A 167 12.52 2.20 13.28
N THR A 168 13.28 1.66 12.34
CA THR A 168 14.51 0.91 12.63
C THR A 168 15.69 1.86 12.90
N ALA A 169 16.79 1.33 13.41
CA ALA A 169 18.02 2.10 13.63
C ALA A 169 18.60 2.69 12.32
N GLN A 170 18.25 2.11 11.17
CA GLN A 170 18.66 2.54 9.83
C GLN A 170 17.72 3.60 9.24
N ASN A 171 16.85 4.20 10.05
CA ASN A 171 15.84 5.18 9.61
C ASN A 171 14.85 4.63 8.58
N THR A 172 14.68 3.31 8.54
CA THR A 172 13.63 2.66 7.75
C THR A 172 12.35 2.61 8.57
N PHE A 173 11.30 3.23 8.05
CA PHE A 173 9.94 3.15 8.59
C PHE A 173 9.25 1.91 8.03
N PHE A 174 8.75 1.05 8.90
CA PHE A 174 7.95 -0.10 8.51
C PHE A 174 6.49 0.09 8.93
N LEU A 175 5.59 -0.43 8.12
CA LEU A 175 4.16 -0.40 8.38
C LEU A 175 3.52 -1.73 8.02
N GLU A 176 2.64 -2.20 8.88
CA GLU A 176 1.82 -3.40 8.68
C GLU A 176 0.38 -3.12 9.10
N TYR A 177 -0.57 -3.68 8.37
CA TYR A 177 -1.97 -3.72 8.75
C TYR A 177 -2.59 -5.05 8.32
N ASP A 178 -3.15 -5.78 9.27
CA ASP A 178 -3.86 -7.05 9.05
C ASP A 178 -5.33 -6.87 9.43
N GLY A 179 -6.22 -6.89 8.43
CA GLY A 179 -7.66 -6.63 8.54
C GLY A 179 -8.54 -7.80 8.11
#